data_AF-A0A832WV36-F1
#
_entry.id   AF-A0A832WV36-F1
#
_cell.length_a   1.000
_cell.length_b   1.000
_cell.length_c   1.000
_cell.angle_alpha   90.00
_cell.angle_beta   90.00
_cell.angle_gamma   90.00
#
_symmetry.space_group_name_H-M   'P 1'
#
loop_
_entity.id
_entity.type
_entity.pdbx_description
1 polymer ?
#
loop_
_entity_poly.entity_id
_entity_poly.type
_entity_poly.pdbx_seq_one_letter_code
_entity_poly.pdbx_strand_id
1 'polypeptide(L)'
;MVYCNDSEIMTGPYTSLLEETDPKVQKLQCLLNNPAVRMEIEEIIIQVIAQQHNILERLDLLEEYLGVSAKTHFVDIDLDWEEMEDSERLMNPQKKRKAFTPLPERLSELEKKIFEGNVPRSENSLLSGNKTVVRAKLVMEELERTKPKMAGKILTSSEIYLFLSSEAVPEECRILVKRSSSRAMIQTIMEKVVELYPEKVRKSKKRKGKGTSFLILMEDDNDF
;
A
#
# COMPACT_ATOMS: atom_id res chain seq x y z
N MET A 1 -46.19 -4.57 3.79
CA MET A 1 -45.36 -5.37 2.85
C MET A 1 -45.52 -4.74 1.48
N VAL A 2 -44.52 -3.97 1.05
CA VAL A 2 -43.51 -4.32 0.02
C VAL A 2 -43.94 -3.78 -1.35
N TYR A 3 -43.03 -2.94 -1.87
CA TYR A 3 -42.97 -2.24 -3.14
C TYR A 3 -43.05 -3.11 -4.39
N CYS A 4 -43.37 -2.50 -5.54
CA CYS A 4 -42.57 -2.49 -6.79
C CYS A 4 -43.40 -1.76 -7.87
N ASN A 5 -43.18 -0.47 -8.11
CA ASN A 5 -42.22 0.15 -9.05
C ASN A 5 -42.45 -0.21 -10.52
N ASP A 6 -42.85 0.84 -11.24
CA ASP A 6 -42.96 0.96 -12.69
C ASP A 6 -41.64 0.61 -13.39
N SER A 7 -41.76 -0.04 -14.54
CA SER A 7 -40.68 -0.21 -15.51
C SER A 7 -41.28 -0.21 -16.91
N GLU A 8 -41.71 0.98 -17.35
CA GLU A 8 -41.83 1.26 -18.77
C GLU A 8 -40.43 1.26 -19.39
N ILE A 9 -40.05 0.12 -19.94
CA ILE A 9 -38.89 0.02 -20.82
C ILE A 9 -39.31 0.69 -22.14
N MET A 10 -38.96 1.97 -22.29
CA MET A 10 -38.97 2.67 -23.57
C MET A 10 -37.92 2.05 -24.49
N THR A 11 -38.30 0.97 -25.19
CA THR A 11 -37.61 0.53 -26.40
C THR A 11 -37.94 1.51 -27.53
N GLY A 12 -37.24 2.64 -27.57
CA GLY A 12 -37.17 3.45 -28.77
C GLY A 12 -36.33 2.71 -29.83
N PRO A 13 -36.77 2.61 -31.09
CA PRO A 13 -35.97 1.99 -32.13
C PRO A 13 -34.82 2.94 -32.48
N TYR A 14 -33.59 2.52 -32.21
CA TYR A 14 -32.36 3.14 -32.74
C TYR A 14 -32.29 2.88 -34.26
N THR A 15 -33.19 3.49 -35.03
CA THR A 15 -33.21 3.39 -36.49
C THR A 15 -33.57 4.74 -37.08
N SER A 16 -32.72 5.75 -36.89
CA SER A 16 -33.03 7.07 -37.46
C SER A 16 -31.80 7.96 -37.70
N LEU A 17 -30.63 7.42 -38.06
CA LEU A 17 -29.50 8.22 -38.58
C LEU A 17 -28.61 7.47 -39.60
N LEU A 18 -29.20 6.74 -40.56
CA LEU A 18 -28.46 6.17 -41.70
C LEU A 18 -29.23 6.41 -42.99
N GLU A 19 -29.42 7.67 -43.36
CA GLU A 19 -29.70 8.04 -44.75
C GLU A 19 -28.35 8.12 -45.50
N GLU A 20 -28.26 7.34 -46.58
CA GLU A 20 -27.09 7.05 -47.42
C GLU A 20 -26.01 6.14 -46.80
N THR A 21 -26.31 4.84 -46.74
CA THR A 21 -25.28 3.82 -46.50
C THR A 21 -24.44 3.60 -47.76
N ASP A 22 -23.15 3.96 -47.68
CA ASP A 22 -22.13 3.65 -48.71
C ASP A 22 -22.30 2.20 -49.21
N PRO A 23 -22.29 1.94 -50.54
CA PRO A 23 -22.45 0.60 -51.10
C PRO A 23 -21.45 -0.43 -50.54
N LYS A 24 -20.27 0.03 -50.09
CA LYS A 24 -19.28 -0.83 -49.42
C LYS A 24 -19.72 -1.24 -48.01
N VAL A 25 -20.38 -0.35 -47.27
CA VAL A 25 -20.89 -0.61 -45.91
C VAL A 25 -22.05 -1.60 -45.99
N GLN A 26 -22.95 -1.46 -46.96
CA GLN A 26 -24.01 -2.44 -47.19
C GLN A 26 -23.45 -3.82 -47.55
N LYS A 27 -22.43 -3.86 -48.41
CA LYS A 27 -21.75 -5.11 -48.77
C LYS A 27 -21.09 -5.77 -47.55
N LEU A 28 -20.46 -4.99 -46.68
CA LEU A 28 -19.88 -5.49 -45.44
C LEU A 28 -20.96 -6.03 -44.49
N GLN A 29 -22.09 -5.32 -44.34
CA GLN A 29 -23.24 -5.81 -43.56
C GLN A 29 -23.79 -7.12 -44.11
N CYS A 30 -23.94 -7.26 -45.42
CA CYS A 30 -24.35 -8.52 -46.04
C CYS A 30 -23.36 -9.66 -45.77
N LEU A 31 -22.05 -9.38 -45.76
CA LEU A 31 -21.02 -10.36 -45.42
C LEU A 31 -21.07 -10.76 -43.94
N LEU A 32 -21.32 -9.80 -43.04
CA LEU A 32 -21.47 -10.05 -41.60
C LEU A 32 -22.75 -10.83 -41.23
N ASN A 33 -23.75 -10.84 -42.10
CA ASN A 33 -24.93 -11.71 -41.94
C ASN A 33 -24.59 -13.21 -42.13
N ASN A 34 -23.45 -13.53 -42.75
CA ASN A 34 -22.97 -14.90 -42.81
C ASN A 34 -22.31 -15.27 -41.46
N PRO A 35 -22.82 -16.30 -40.75
CA PRO A 35 -22.32 -16.66 -39.42
C PRO A 35 -20.84 -17.08 -39.44
N ALA A 36 -20.36 -17.72 -40.51
CA ALA A 36 -18.95 -18.14 -40.59
C ALA A 36 -18.01 -16.93 -40.70
N VAL A 37 -18.36 -15.96 -41.55
CA VAL A 37 -17.58 -14.73 -41.75
C VAL A 37 -17.58 -13.88 -40.48
N ARG A 38 -18.73 -13.82 -39.79
CA ARG A 38 -18.85 -13.12 -38.52
C ARG A 38 -17.96 -13.72 -37.45
N MET A 39 -17.95 -15.05 -37.29
CA MET A 39 -17.08 -15.71 -36.30
C MET A 39 -15.60 -15.47 -36.57
N GLU A 40 -15.15 -15.54 -37.82
CA GLU A 40 -13.75 -15.26 -38.19
C GLU A 40 -13.36 -13.81 -37.89
N ILE A 41 -14.26 -12.85 -38.14
CA ILE A 41 -14.00 -11.43 -37.80
C ILE A 41 -13.99 -11.23 -36.28
N GLU A 42 -14.92 -11.85 -35.55
CA GLU A 42 -14.93 -11.81 -34.09
C GLU A 42 -13.64 -12.42 -33.51
N GLU A 43 -13.16 -13.52 -34.07
CA GLU A 43 -11.90 -14.16 -33.69
C GLU A 43 -10.69 -13.27 -33.98
N ILE A 44 -10.60 -12.65 -35.16
CA ILE A 44 -9.54 -11.68 -35.50
C ILE A 44 -9.56 -10.51 -34.51
N ILE A 45 -10.73 -9.97 -34.19
CA ILE A 45 -10.87 -8.86 -33.24
C ILE A 45 -10.41 -9.29 -31.84
N ILE A 46 -10.85 -10.46 -31.36
CA ILE A 46 -10.42 -11.01 -30.07
C ILE A 46 -8.91 -11.23 -30.06
N GLN A 47 -8.34 -11.78 -31.12
CA GLN A 47 -6.91 -12.03 -31.22
C GLN A 47 -6.09 -10.73 -31.24
N VAL A 48 -6.53 -9.72 -31.97
CA VAL A 48 -5.87 -8.41 -32.03
C VAL A 48 -5.96 -7.68 -30.69
N ILE A 49 -7.14 -7.69 -30.06
CA ILE A 49 -7.40 -7.01 -28.78
C ILE A 49 -6.69 -7.72 -27.62
N ALA A 50 -6.80 -9.04 -27.55
CA ALA A 50 -6.37 -9.83 -26.39
C ALA A 50 -4.95 -10.40 -26.52
N GLN A 51 -4.48 -10.80 -27.71
CA GLN A 51 -3.24 -11.57 -27.86
C GLN A 51 -2.08 -10.79 -28.49
N GLN A 52 -2.32 -9.96 -29.50
CA GLN A 52 -1.21 -9.28 -30.21
C GLN A 52 -0.75 -7.99 -29.54
N HIS A 53 -1.67 -7.25 -28.93
CA HIS A 53 -1.37 -5.94 -28.38
C HIS A 53 -1.60 -5.83 -26.87
N ASN A 54 -2.09 -6.90 -26.23
CA ASN A 54 -2.50 -6.94 -24.81
C ASN A 54 -3.22 -5.65 -24.41
N ILE A 55 -4.11 -5.16 -25.28
CA ILE A 55 -4.69 -3.81 -25.12
C ILE A 55 -5.51 -3.75 -23.84
N LEU A 56 -6.25 -4.83 -23.54
CA LEU A 56 -7.05 -4.92 -22.32
C LEU A 56 -6.16 -4.90 -21.07
N GLU A 57 -5.10 -5.68 -21.03
CA GLU A 57 -4.15 -5.68 -19.91
C GLU A 57 -3.43 -4.33 -19.76
N ARG A 58 -3.06 -3.69 -20.88
CA ARG A 58 -2.45 -2.36 -20.86
C ARG A 58 -3.44 -1.28 -20.41
N LEU A 59 -4.71 -1.39 -20.78
CA LEU A 59 -5.77 -0.52 -20.29
C LEU A 59 -5.98 -0.74 -18.80
N ASP A 60 -6.09 -1.99 -18.33
CA ASP A 60 -6.20 -2.32 -16.91
C ASP A 60 -5.03 -1.76 -16.08
N LEU A 61 -3.80 -1.89 -16.59
CA LEU A 61 -2.62 -1.29 -15.96
C LEU A 61 -2.69 0.24 -15.96
N LEU A 62 -3.16 0.86 -17.04
CA LEU A 62 -3.35 2.31 -17.07
C LEU A 62 -4.44 2.76 -16.08
N GLU A 63 -5.54 2.01 -15.96
CA GLU A 63 -6.57 2.24 -14.95
C GLU A 63 -6.00 2.12 -13.53
N GLU A 64 -5.18 1.11 -13.26
CA GLU A 64 -4.56 0.88 -11.95
C GLU A 64 -3.51 1.95 -11.60
N TYR A 65 -2.59 2.25 -12.53
CA TYR A 65 -1.49 3.19 -12.29
C TYR A 65 -1.94 4.66 -12.28
N LEU A 66 -2.94 5.01 -13.09
CA LEU A 66 -3.47 6.38 -13.15
C LEU A 66 -4.68 6.57 -12.22
N GLY A 67 -5.24 5.48 -11.67
CA GLY A 67 -6.45 5.53 -10.85
C GLY A 67 -7.72 5.86 -11.66
N VAL A 68 -7.66 5.67 -12.97
CA VAL A 68 -8.76 5.95 -13.91
C VAL A 68 -9.64 4.72 -13.96
N SER A 69 -10.58 4.56 -13.03
CA SER A 69 -11.54 3.47 -13.13
C SER A 69 -12.62 3.81 -14.16
N ALA A 70 -12.97 2.88 -15.05
CA ALA A 70 -14.13 3.01 -15.93
C ALA A 70 -15.42 3.39 -15.16
N LYS A 71 -15.61 2.94 -13.91
CA LYS A 71 -16.80 3.28 -13.10
C LYS A 71 -16.84 4.75 -12.64
N THR A 72 -15.71 5.44 -12.65
CA THR A 72 -15.58 6.83 -12.19
C THR A 72 -15.14 7.79 -13.30
N HIS A 73 -14.62 7.29 -14.41
CA HIS A 73 -14.14 8.07 -15.54
C HIS A 73 -14.67 7.39 -16.80
N PHE A 74 -15.79 7.89 -17.29
CA PHE A 74 -16.23 7.64 -18.65
C PHE A 74 -15.97 8.90 -19.46
N VAL A 75 -15.37 8.73 -20.63
CA VAL A 75 -15.12 9.79 -21.61
C VAL A 75 -16.39 10.65 -21.82
N ASP A 76 -17.57 10.03 -21.81
CA ASP A 76 -18.87 10.71 -21.96
C ASP A 76 -19.19 11.68 -20.82
N ILE A 77 -18.92 11.32 -19.55
CA ILE A 77 -19.26 12.17 -18.38
C ILE A 77 -18.26 13.33 -18.25
N ASP A 78 -17.00 13.09 -18.61
CA ASP A 78 -15.98 14.13 -18.64
C ASP A 78 -16.25 15.11 -19.80
N LEU A 79 -16.75 14.63 -20.95
CA LEU A 79 -17.26 15.43 -22.06
C LEU A 79 -18.51 16.24 -21.67
N ASP A 80 -19.48 15.64 -20.98
CA ASP A 80 -20.71 16.33 -20.56
C ASP A 80 -20.42 17.59 -19.72
N TRP A 81 -19.41 17.55 -18.84
CA TRP A 81 -18.99 18.73 -18.08
C TRP A 81 -18.27 19.77 -18.96
N GLU A 82 -17.46 19.33 -19.92
CA GLU A 82 -16.78 20.20 -20.90
C GLU A 82 -17.74 20.81 -21.94
N GLU A 83 -18.92 20.23 -22.12
CA GLU A 83 -19.97 20.73 -23.01
C GLU A 83 -21.00 21.63 -22.30
N MET A 84 -21.11 21.57 -20.96
CA MET A 84 -21.98 22.49 -20.18
C MET A 84 -21.58 23.96 -20.34
N GLU A 85 -22.57 24.85 -20.44
CA GLU A 85 -22.32 26.30 -20.43
C GLU A 85 -21.73 26.77 -19.09
N ASP A 86 -20.93 27.84 -19.13
CA ASP A 86 -20.21 28.37 -17.96
C ASP A 86 -21.16 28.75 -16.80
N SER A 87 -22.38 29.17 -17.11
CA SER A 87 -23.44 29.47 -16.15
C SER A 87 -23.91 28.21 -15.40
N GLU A 88 -24.04 27.08 -16.10
CA GLU A 88 -24.46 25.80 -15.55
C GLU A 88 -23.34 25.15 -14.71
N ARG A 89 -22.08 25.33 -15.12
CA ARG A 89 -20.90 24.92 -14.35
C ARG A 89 -20.80 25.66 -13.02
N LEU A 90 -21.09 26.95 -13.02
CA LEU A 90 -21.03 27.78 -11.81
C LEU A 90 -22.09 27.37 -10.77
N MET A 91 -23.25 26.89 -11.25
CA MET A 91 -24.34 26.39 -10.40
C MET A 91 -24.15 24.94 -9.96
N ASN A 92 -23.28 24.18 -10.66
CA ASN A 92 -23.04 22.77 -10.38
C ASN A 92 -21.54 22.42 -10.15
N PRO A 93 -20.79 23.14 -9.30
CA PRO A 93 -19.36 22.89 -9.10
C PRO A 93 -19.05 21.48 -8.58
N GLN A 94 -20.00 20.82 -7.93
CA GLN A 94 -19.93 19.43 -7.49
C GLN A 94 -19.84 18.40 -8.63
N LYS A 95 -20.30 18.77 -9.85
CA LYS A 95 -20.17 17.91 -11.03
C LYS A 95 -18.77 18.02 -11.66
N LYS A 96 -17.99 19.05 -11.30
CA LYS A 96 -16.56 19.16 -11.67
C LYS A 96 -15.77 18.05 -10.98
N ARG A 97 -15.39 17.01 -11.72
CA ARG A 97 -14.51 15.97 -11.17
C ARG A 97 -13.08 16.46 -11.05
N LYS A 98 -12.38 15.93 -10.04
CA LYS A 98 -11.02 16.31 -9.67
C LYS A 98 -10.06 15.68 -10.66
N ALA A 99 -9.40 16.50 -11.49
CA ALA A 99 -8.36 16.03 -12.39
C ALA A 99 -7.29 15.27 -11.59
N PHE A 100 -6.94 14.07 -12.06
CA PHE A 100 -5.84 13.33 -11.47
C PHE A 100 -4.53 14.03 -11.81
N THR A 101 -3.76 14.43 -10.78
CA THR A 101 -2.38 14.86 -10.98
C THR A 101 -1.58 13.68 -11.55
N PRO A 102 -0.84 13.87 -12.66
CA PRO A 102 0.02 12.83 -13.23
C PRO A 102 0.96 12.23 -12.19
N LEU A 103 1.28 10.93 -12.33
CA LEU A 103 2.19 10.21 -11.44
C LEU A 103 3.52 10.97 -11.19
N PRO A 104 4.18 11.56 -12.21
CA PRO A 104 5.41 12.32 -11.99
C PRO A 104 5.22 13.53 -11.06
N GLU A 105 4.10 14.26 -11.19
CA GLU A 105 3.79 15.40 -10.33
C GLU A 105 3.47 14.94 -8.91
N ARG A 106 2.77 13.82 -8.75
CA ARG A 106 2.51 13.21 -7.43
C ARG A 106 3.79 12.79 -6.73
N LEU A 107 4.72 12.18 -7.48
CA LEU A 107 6.01 11.78 -6.96
C LEU A 107 6.85 13.01 -6.59
N SER A 108 6.88 14.04 -7.44
CA SER A 108 7.57 15.29 -7.15
C SER A 108 6.98 16.04 -5.94
N GLU A 109 5.65 16.07 -5.79
CA GLU A 109 4.99 16.60 -4.60
C GLU A 109 5.32 15.79 -3.34
N LEU A 110 5.40 14.46 -3.46
CA LEU A 110 5.76 13.59 -2.35
C LEU A 110 7.22 13.79 -1.95
N GLU A 111 8.13 13.84 -2.91
CA GLU A 111 9.54 14.18 -2.71
C GLU A 111 9.68 15.53 -2.02
N LYS A 112 8.98 16.56 -2.53
CA LYS A 112 8.95 17.88 -1.91
C LYS A 112 8.44 17.85 -0.47
N LYS A 113 7.36 17.12 -0.19
CA LYS A 113 6.82 16.93 1.18
C LYS A 113 7.79 16.19 2.09
N ILE A 114 8.55 15.24 1.57
CA ILE A 114 9.61 14.53 2.30
C ILE A 114 10.76 15.48 2.62
N PHE A 115 11.22 16.27 1.64
CA PHE A 115 12.31 17.25 1.82
C PHE A 115 11.94 18.41 2.76
N GLU A 116 10.69 18.88 2.72
CA GLU A 116 10.19 19.96 3.56
C GLU A 116 9.83 19.49 4.99
N GLY A 117 9.93 18.20 5.29
CA GLY A 117 9.60 17.65 6.61
C GLY A 117 8.11 17.74 6.98
N ASN A 118 7.26 18.19 6.05
CA ASN A 118 5.81 18.39 6.20
C ASN A 118 5.02 17.10 5.94
N VAL A 119 5.54 15.96 6.41
CA VAL A 119 4.72 14.76 6.53
C VAL A 119 3.89 14.96 7.81
N PRO A 120 2.54 14.90 7.77
CA PRO A 120 1.74 14.97 8.98
C PRO A 120 2.21 13.85 9.91
N ARG A 121 2.91 14.24 10.98
CA ARG A 121 3.33 13.36 12.08
C ARG A 121 2.08 13.00 12.88
N SER A 122 1.21 12.20 12.28
CA SER A 122 0.26 11.38 13.01
C SER A 122 1.08 10.44 13.90
N GLU A 123 0.80 10.44 15.21
CA GLU A 123 1.43 9.54 16.18
C GLU A 123 1.18 8.04 15.85
N ASN A 124 0.33 7.76 14.85
CA ASN A 124 0.02 6.43 14.34
C ASN A 124 0.56 6.16 12.92
N SER A 125 1.49 6.98 12.41
CA SER A 125 2.10 6.77 11.10
C SER A 125 2.92 5.48 11.06
N LEU A 126 2.59 4.57 10.14
CA LEU A 126 3.30 3.33 9.80
C LEU A 126 4.81 3.55 9.52
N LEU A 127 5.18 4.76 9.10
CA LEU A 127 6.56 5.18 8.82
C LEU A 127 7.31 5.68 10.06
N SER A 128 6.66 5.85 11.22
CA SER A 128 7.33 6.06 12.50
C SER A 128 7.94 4.79 13.08
N GLY A 129 7.99 3.72 12.27
CA GLY A 129 8.85 2.56 12.39
C GLY A 129 9.06 2.15 13.83
N ASN A 130 8.07 1.47 14.42
CA ASN A 130 8.04 0.96 15.79
C ASN A 130 9.42 1.01 16.46
N LYS A 131 9.76 2.14 17.10
CA LYS A 131 11.11 2.38 17.65
C LYS A 131 11.54 1.24 18.58
N THR A 132 10.56 0.57 19.20
CA THR A 132 10.75 -0.65 20.00
C THR A 132 11.32 -1.81 19.20
N VAL A 133 10.85 -2.04 17.96
CA VAL A 133 11.38 -3.07 17.05
C VAL A 133 12.81 -2.76 16.64
N VAL A 134 13.09 -1.51 16.26
CA VAL A 134 14.47 -1.11 15.88
C VAL A 134 15.41 -1.25 17.08
N ARG A 135 15.00 -0.76 18.25
CA ARG A 135 15.74 -0.96 19.51
C ARG A 135 15.93 -2.44 19.83
N ALA A 136 14.93 -3.29 19.60
CA ALA A 136 15.05 -4.73 19.82
C ALA A 136 16.10 -5.37 18.90
N LYS A 137 16.14 -5.00 17.62
CA LYS A 137 17.20 -5.48 16.69
C LYS A 137 18.59 -5.04 17.14
N LEU A 138 18.76 -3.76 17.51
CA LEU A 138 20.03 -3.25 18.02
C LEU A 138 20.48 -3.97 19.30
N VAL A 139 19.54 -4.27 20.20
CA VAL A 139 19.83 -5.04 21.42
C VAL A 139 20.23 -6.48 21.10
N MET A 140 19.65 -7.09 20.07
CA MET A 140 20.05 -8.42 19.61
C MET A 140 21.49 -8.42 19.06
N GLU A 141 21.83 -7.46 18.20
CA GLU A 141 23.20 -7.30 17.69
C GLU A 141 24.21 -7.08 18.82
N GLU A 142 23.85 -6.26 19.81
CA GLU A 142 24.70 -6.06 20.97
C GLU A 142 24.84 -7.34 21.80
N LEU A 143 23.76 -8.12 21.95
CA LEU A 143 23.79 -9.41 22.64
C LEU A 143 24.76 -10.39 21.96
N GLU A 144 24.73 -10.46 20.62
CA GLU A 144 25.64 -11.31 19.84
C GLU A 144 27.11 -10.88 19.95
N ARG A 145 27.36 -9.56 20.06
CA ARG A 145 28.71 -8.99 20.24
C ARG A 145 29.23 -9.12 21.67
N THR A 146 28.36 -9.25 22.67
CA THR A 146 28.79 -9.37 24.06
C THR A 146 29.65 -10.62 24.27
N LYS A 147 30.71 -10.48 25.07
CA LYS A 147 31.55 -11.63 25.45
C LYS A 147 30.74 -12.58 26.35
N PRO A 148 30.87 -13.91 26.16
CA PRO A 148 30.18 -14.87 27.00
C PRO A 148 30.63 -14.74 28.46
N LYS A 149 29.66 -14.79 29.38
CA LYS A 149 29.89 -14.94 30.83
C LYS A 149 29.76 -16.43 31.18
N MET A 150 29.94 -16.78 32.45
CA MET A 150 29.83 -18.18 32.96
C MET A 150 28.51 -18.92 32.60
N ALA A 151 27.48 -18.20 32.14
CA ALA A 151 26.18 -18.74 31.77
C ALA A 151 25.80 -18.41 30.30
N GLY A 152 26.80 -18.17 29.44
CA GLY A 152 26.63 -17.76 28.04
C GLY A 152 26.63 -16.24 27.84
N LYS A 153 26.26 -15.79 26.64
CA LYS A 153 26.11 -14.36 26.32
C LYS A 153 24.81 -13.82 26.92
N ILE A 154 24.94 -12.83 27.81
CA ILE A 154 23.84 -12.30 28.63
C ILE A 154 23.87 -10.77 28.67
N LEU A 155 22.72 -10.16 28.41
CA LEU A 155 22.46 -8.73 28.65
C LEU A 155 21.38 -8.52 29.70
N THR A 156 21.72 -7.81 30.77
CA THR A 156 20.77 -7.37 31.80
C THR A 156 19.98 -6.15 31.35
N SER A 157 18.80 -5.92 31.92
CA SER A 157 18.02 -4.69 31.70
C SER A 157 18.80 -3.40 32.00
N SER A 158 19.84 -3.50 32.83
CA SER A 158 20.75 -2.39 33.15
C SER A 158 21.71 -2.08 32.02
N GLU A 159 22.32 -3.12 31.46
CA GLU A 159 23.26 -3.03 30.32
C GLU A 159 22.51 -2.60 29.06
N ILE A 160 21.29 -3.11 28.85
CA ILE A 160 20.42 -2.69 27.74
C ILE A 160 20.09 -1.20 27.82
N TYR A 161 19.77 -0.69 29.02
CA TYR A 161 19.54 0.74 29.21
C TYR A 161 20.79 1.56 28.89
N LEU A 162 21.96 1.16 29.39
CA LEU A 162 23.21 1.87 29.13
C LEU A 162 23.56 1.89 27.64
N PHE A 163 23.39 0.76 26.95
CA PHE A 163 23.59 0.65 25.52
C PHE A 163 22.64 1.57 24.73
N LEU A 164 21.33 1.50 25.02
CA LEU A 164 20.33 2.34 24.35
C LEU A 164 20.41 3.83 24.70
N SER A 165 21.15 4.20 25.75
CA SER A 165 21.46 5.59 26.08
C SER A 165 22.83 6.05 25.56
N SER A 166 23.61 5.15 24.94
CA SER A 166 24.96 5.45 24.46
C SER A 166 24.97 6.11 23.08
N GLU A 167 26.11 6.73 22.74
CA GLU A 167 26.33 7.33 21.42
C GLU A 167 26.38 6.31 20.28
N ALA A 168 26.64 5.03 20.58
CA ALA A 168 26.68 3.94 19.62
C ALA A 168 25.31 3.63 18.97
N VAL A 169 24.22 4.11 19.57
CA VAL A 169 22.85 3.99 19.04
C VAL A 169 22.49 5.26 18.27
N PRO A 170 21.82 5.19 17.10
CA PRO A 170 21.35 6.36 16.38
C PRO A 170 20.48 7.27 17.26
N GLU A 171 20.64 8.58 17.15
CA GLU A 171 19.99 9.57 18.03
C GLU A 171 18.48 9.38 18.15
N GLU A 172 17.82 9.03 17.05
CA GLU A 172 16.37 8.78 16.97
C GLU A 172 15.89 7.59 17.81
N CYS A 173 16.79 6.63 18.05
CA CYS A 173 16.55 5.40 18.81
C CYS A 173 17.07 5.48 20.25
N ARG A 174 17.82 6.52 20.61
CA ARG A 174 18.38 6.68 21.96
C ARG A 174 17.29 6.86 23.02
N ILE A 175 17.57 6.38 24.22
CA ILE A 175 16.76 6.62 25.42
C ILE A 175 17.41 7.74 26.21
N LEU A 176 16.81 8.94 26.16
CA LEU A 176 17.30 10.14 26.85
C LEU A 176 16.68 10.34 28.25
N VAL A 177 15.74 9.49 28.64
CA VAL A 177 15.06 9.58 29.94
C VAL A 177 15.83 8.90 31.06
N LYS A 178 15.58 9.32 32.30
CA LYS A 178 16.15 8.72 33.51
C LYS A 178 15.86 7.23 33.60
N ARG A 179 16.83 6.48 34.13
CA ARG A 179 16.77 5.02 34.30
C ARG A 179 15.55 4.49 35.04
N SER A 180 15.00 5.24 36.00
CA SER A 180 13.79 4.85 36.73
C SER A 180 12.57 4.83 35.82
N SER A 181 12.46 5.83 34.93
CA SER A 181 11.34 6.03 34.01
C SER A 181 11.42 5.13 32.78
N SER A 182 12.62 4.66 32.41
CA SER A 182 12.81 3.77 31.25
C SER A 182 12.55 2.29 31.55
N ARG A 183 12.38 1.88 32.81
CA ARG A 183 12.28 0.44 33.18
C ARG A 183 11.19 -0.31 32.44
N ALA A 184 10.00 0.29 32.32
CA ALA A 184 8.88 -0.30 31.60
C ALA A 184 9.20 -0.42 30.10
N MET A 185 9.75 0.63 29.51
CA MET A 185 10.16 0.64 28.10
C MET A 185 11.23 -0.42 27.80
N ILE A 186 12.25 -0.56 28.65
CA ILE A 186 13.29 -1.58 28.51
C ILE A 186 12.66 -2.98 28.59
N GLN A 187 11.72 -3.19 29.50
CA GLN A 187 11.02 -4.46 29.63
C GLN A 187 10.22 -4.80 28.35
N THR A 188 9.54 -3.83 27.76
CA THR A 188 8.83 -3.98 26.49
C THR A 188 9.80 -4.28 25.34
N ILE A 189 10.97 -3.62 25.29
CA ILE A 189 12.01 -3.90 24.29
C ILE A 189 12.52 -5.34 24.45
N MET A 190 12.80 -5.78 25.69
CA MET A 190 13.23 -7.16 25.95
C MET A 190 12.17 -8.19 25.55
N GLU A 191 10.88 -7.90 25.74
CA GLU A 191 9.77 -8.76 25.27
C GLU A 191 9.76 -8.81 23.75
N LYS A 192 9.96 -7.66 23.10
CA LYS A 192 10.01 -7.58 21.66
C LYS A 192 11.21 -8.33 21.06
N VAL A 193 12.36 -8.36 21.75
CA VAL A 193 13.51 -9.19 21.33
C VAL A 193 13.14 -10.68 21.32
N VAL A 194 12.50 -11.16 22.39
CA VAL A 194 12.07 -12.57 22.47
C VAL A 194 11.00 -12.88 21.43
N GLU A 195 10.07 -11.95 21.18
CA GLU A 195 9.04 -12.10 20.15
C GLU A 195 9.64 -12.19 18.73
N LEU A 196 10.69 -11.40 18.44
CA LEU A 196 11.35 -11.39 17.15
C LEU A 196 12.34 -12.55 16.96
N TYR A 197 12.92 -13.06 18.04
CA TYR A 197 13.97 -14.08 18.03
C TYR A 197 13.70 -15.21 19.05
N PRO A 198 12.55 -15.90 18.97
CA PRO A 198 12.15 -16.89 19.97
C PRO A 198 13.12 -18.08 20.08
N GLU A 199 13.70 -18.49 18.95
CA GLU A 199 14.63 -19.62 18.88
C GLU A 199 16.03 -19.27 19.40
N LYS A 200 16.42 -18.00 19.37
CA LYS A 200 17.78 -17.56 19.71
C LYS A 200 17.88 -16.94 21.10
N VAL A 201 16.79 -16.41 21.65
CA VAL A 201 16.86 -15.60 22.88
C VAL A 201 15.77 -16.00 23.86
N ARG A 202 16.18 -16.32 25.09
CA ARG A 202 15.25 -16.40 26.23
C ARG A 202 15.41 -15.23 27.18
N LYS A 203 14.29 -14.85 27.78
CA LYS A 203 14.25 -13.90 28.90
C LYS A 203 14.15 -14.65 30.21
N SER A 204 15.05 -14.33 31.15
CA SER A 204 15.05 -14.90 32.50
C SER A 204 15.00 -13.82 33.58
N LYS A 205 14.65 -14.22 34.81
CA LYS A 205 14.60 -13.36 36.00
C LYS A 205 15.50 -13.96 37.07
N LYS A 206 16.31 -13.12 37.76
CA LYS A 206 17.09 -13.58 38.92
C LYS A 206 16.17 -14.07 40.05
N ARG A 207 16.51 -15.21 40.65
CA ARG A 207 15.70 -15.95 41.64
C ARG A 207 15.60 -15.34 43.06
N LYS A 208 16.30 -14.25 43.40
CA LYS A 208 16.21 -13.64 44.74
C LYS A 208 16.18 -12.11 44.68
N GLY A 209 15.10 -11.53 45.22
CA GLY A 209 14.92 -10.15 45.69
C GLY A 209 15.54 -9.02 44.85
N LYS A 210 14.69 -8.23 44.17
CA LYS A 210 15.04 -7.20 43.17
C LYS A 210 15.52 -7.79 41.84
N GLY A 211 14.59 -8.49 41.18
CA GLY A 211 14.82 -9.20 39.93
C GLY A 211 15.19 -8.29 38.77
N THR A 212 16.49 -8.16 38.50
CA THR A 212 16.95 -7.75 37.18
C THR A 212 16.59 -8.86 36.19
N SER A 213 15.77 -8.50 35.19
CA SER A 213 15.54 -9.33 34.00
C SER A 213 16.78 -9.30 33.12
N PHE A 214 17.05 -10.39 32.43
CA PHE A 214 18.14 -10.49 31.48
C PHE A 214 17.75 -11.34 30.26
N LEU A 215 18.34 -11.02 29.12
CA LEU A 215 18.29 -11.78 27.88
C LEU A 215 19.50 -12.71 27.84
N ILE A 216 19.27 -13.96 27.43
CA ILE A 216 20.29 -14.99 27.26
C ILE A 216 20.23 -15.42 25.81
N LEU A 217 21.35 -15.33 25.10
CA LEU A 217 21.49 -15.95 23.79
C LEU A 217 21.61 -17.47 23.99
N MET A 218 20.75 -18.24 23.33
CA MET A 218 20.91 -19.68 23.23
C MET A 218 22.02 -19.94 22.21
N GLU A 219 23.05 -20.67 22.62
CA GLU A 219 24.00 -21.25 21.68
C GLU A 219 23.38 -22.56 21.18
N ASP A 220 23.50 -22.83 19.88
CA ASP A 220 23.10 -24.12 19.31
C ASP A 220 23.95 -25.20 19.98
N ASP A 221 23.32 -26.17 20.66
CA ASP A 221 23.96 -27.38 21.17
C ASP A 221 24.37 -28.31 20.00
N ASN A 222 25.18 -27.79 19.07
CA ASN A 222 25.71 -28.50 17.89
C ASN A 222 27.24 -28.47 17.83
N ASP A 223 27.89 -28.54 18.99
CA ASP A 223 29.30 -28.95 19.09
C ASP A 223 29.41 -30.11 20.09
N PHE A 224 28.99 -31.30 19.65
CA PHE A 224 29.44 -32.60 20.18
C PHE A 224 29.59 -33.62 19.05
#